data_AF-A0A949HKW8-F1
#
_entry.id   AF-A0A949HKW8-F1
#
_cell.length_a   1.000
_cell.length_b   1.000
_cell.length_c   1.000
_cell.angle_alpha   90.00
_cell.angle_beta   90.00
_cell.angle_gamma   90.00
#
_symmetry.space_group_name_H-M   'P 1'
#
loop_
_entity.id
_entity.type
_entity.pdbx_description
1 polymer ?
#
loop_
_entity_poly.entity_id
_entity_poly.type
_entity_poly.pdbx_seq_one_letter_code
_entity_poly.pdbx_strand_id
1 'polypeptide(L)'
;MSPPTPPPAPARQDVEARRQELSRQLAELQWDLGGLAYEMAIRDHFRLDVLAKRAARLQAVDAELAEVERQLRLEDAGAAGECPSCRALHSRGAVFCWSCGTQLLPTQEAGGQPPAPAA
;
A
#
# COMPACT_ATOMS: atom_id res chain seq x y z
N MET A 1 -25.78 -3.01 27.44
CA MET A 1 -25.66 -2.18 26.22
C MET A 1 -24.57 -2.81 25.37
N SER A 2 -24.92 -3.46 24.27
CA SER A 2 -23.91 -4.01 23.34
C SER A 2 -23.33 -2.87 22.49
N PRO A 3 -22.03 -2.89 22.17
CA PRO A 3 -21.44 -1.90 21.28
C PRO A 3 -21.98 -2.06 19.85
N PRO A 4 -22.07 -0.96 19.07
CA PRO A 4 -22.46 -1.04 17.67
C PRO A 4 -21.40 -1.79 16.86
N THR A 5 -21.85 -2.69 15.99
CA THR A 5 -21.01 -3.40 15.01
C THR A 5 -20.31 -2.39 14.10
N PRO A 6 -18.98 -2.44 13.91
CA PRO A 6 -18.29 -1.55 13.00
C PRO A 6 -18.80 -1.74 11.57
N PRO A 7 -18.86 -0.68 10.75
CA PRO A 7 -19.23 -0.79 9.34
C PRO A 7 -18.28 -1.76 8.62
N PRO A 8 -18.76 -2.47 7.58
CA PRO A 8 -17.91 -3.37 6.80
C PRO A 8 -16.75 -2.57 6.21
N ALA A 9 -15.54 -3.13 6.30
CA ALA A 9 -14.37 -2.56 5.66
C ALA A 9 -14.63 -2.40 4.13
N PRO A 10 -14.13 -1.33 3.50
CA PRO A 10 -14.30 -1.13 2.06
C PRO A 10 -13.69 -2.32 1.29
N ALA A 11 -14.29 -2.68 0.16
CA ALA A 11 -13.73 -3.74 -0.66
C ALA A 11 -12.40 -3.27 -1.27
N ARG A 12 -11.42 -4.17 -1.39
CA ARG A 12 -10.10 -3.87 -1.97
C ARG A 12 -10.21 -3.16 -3.33
N GLN A 13 -11.18 -3.54 -4.16
CA GLN A 13 -11.43 -2.90 -5.46
C GLN A 13 -11.79 -1.41 -5.34
N ASP A 14 -12.55 -1.04 -4.31
CA ASP A 14 -12.91 0.36 -4.04
C ASP A 14 -11.70 1.16 -3.59
N VAL A 15 -10.85 0.57 -2.74
CA VAL A 15 -9.59 1.17 -2.27
C VAL A 15 -8.62 1.37 -3.45
N GLU A 16 -8.53 0.39 -4.35
CA GLU A 16 -7.73 0.47 -5.57
C GLU A 16 -8.25 1.54 -6.54
N ALA A 17 -9.56 1.64 -6.73
CA ALA A 17 -10.17 2.71 -7.52
C ALA A 17 -9.89 4.09 -6.91
N ARG A 18 -9.97 4.22 -5.58
CA ARG A 18 -9.64 5.46 -4.87
C ARG A 18 -8.17 5.84 -5.06
N ARG A 19 -7.25 4.86 -5.02
CA ARG A 19 -5.82 5.08 -5.31
C ARG A 19 -5.63 5.69 -6.69
N GLN A 20 -6.21 5.08 -7.72
CA GLN A 20 -6.08 5.54 -9.11
C GLN A 20 -6.61 6.97 -9.29
N GLU A 21 -7.76 7.27 -8.68
CA GLU A 21 -8.35 8.60 -8.72
C GLU A 21 -7.45 9.65 -8.03
N LEU A 22 -6.92 9.34 -6.84
CA LEU A 22 -5.99 10.24 -6.14
C LEU A 22 -4.68 10.43 -6.90
N SER A 23 -4.14 9.37 -7.51
CA SER A 23 -2.94 9.49 -8.37
C SER A 23 -3.17 10.40 -9.57
N ARG A 24 -4.34 10.30 -10.22
CA ARG A 24 -4.73 11.20 -11.32
C ARG A 24 -4.83 12.66 -10.84
N GLN A 25 -5.52 12.90 -9.73
CA GLN A 25 -5.66 14.23 -9.16
C GLN A 25 -4.30 14.83 -8.76
N LEU A 26 -3.40 14.03 -8.20
CA LEU A 26 -2.05 14.44 -7.84
C LEU A 26 -1.26 14.91 -9.08
N ALA A 27 -1.30 14.12 -10.15
CA ALA A 27 -0.63 14.43 -11.41
C ALA A 27 -1.16 15.73 -12.04
N GLU A 28 -2.48 15.93 -12.05
CA GLU A 28 -3.11 17.16 -12.53
C GLU A 28 -2.67 18.39 -11.72
N LEU A 29 -2.70 18.29 -10.39
CA LEU A 29 -2.28 19.38 -9.52
C LEU A 29 -0.77 19.68 -9.62
N GLN A 30 0.07 18.67 -9.82
CA GLN A 30 1.50 18.85 -10.07
C GLN A 30 1.74 19.59 -11.39
N TRP A 31 1.03 19.18 -12.45
CA TRP A 31 1.09 19.83 -13.75
C TRP A 31 0.69 21.31 -13.65
N ASP A 32 -0.44 21.61 -13.01
CA ASP A 32 -0.93 22.97 -12.81
C ASP A 32 0.02 23.83 -11.99
N LEU A 33 0.60 23.28 -10.92
CA LEU A 33 1.58 23.98 -10.09
C LEU A 33 2.85 24.31 -10.88
N GLY A 34 3.35 23.35 -11.67
CA GLY A 34 4.50 23.54 -12.54
C GLY A 34 4.26 24.58 -13.62
N GLY A 35 3.09 24.54 -14.28
CA GLY A 35 2.68 25.53 -15.27
C GLY A 35 2.59 26.94 -14.65
N LEU A 36 2.00 27.07 -13.47
CA LEU A 36 1.94 28.35 -12.76
C LEU A 36 3.33 28.88 -12.42
N ALA A 37 4.23 28.02 -11.92
CA ALA A 37 5.59 28.41 -11.59
C ALA A 37 6.39 28.82 -12.83
N TYR A 38 6.23 28.11 -13.94
CA TYR A 38 6.82 28.46 -15.23
C TYR A 38 6.36 29.84 -15.71
N GLU A 39 5.04 30.08 -15.69
CA GLU A 39 4.46 31.37 -16.11
C GLU A 39 4.89 32.54 -15.23
N MET A 40 5.13 32.31 -13.93
CA MET A 40 5.71 33.31 -13.01
C MET A 40 7.20 33.56 -13.32
N ALA A 41 7.95 32.51 -13.63
CA ALA A 41 9.38 32.59 -13.91
C ALA A 41 9.66 33.42 -15.17
N ILE A 42 8.96 33.14 -16.28
CA ILE A 42 9.17 33.88 -17.54
C ILE A 42 8.73 35.35 -17.47
N ARG A 43 7.85 35.70 -16.51
CA ARG A 43 7.41 37.08 -16.27
C ARG A 43 8.19 37.79 -15.17
N ASP A 44 9.21 37.13 -14.60
CA ASP A 44 10.02 37.64 -13.48
C ASP A 44 9.18 38.14 -12.30
N HIS A 45 8.08 37.46 -11.99
CA HIS A 45 7.16 37.86 -10.93
C HIS A 45 6.73 36.65 -10.08
N PHE A 46 7.55 36.33 -9.08
CA PHE A 46 7.25 35.25 -8.15
C PHE A 46 6.36 35.68 -6.99
N ARG A 47 5.28 34.94 -6.81
CA ARG A 47 4.38 35.01 -5.65
C ARG A 47 4.46 33.72 -4.87
N LEU A 48 5.47 33.63 -4.01
CA LEU A 48 5.74 32.43 -3.20
C LEU A 48 4.56 32.06 -2.29
N ASP A 49 3.79 33.04 -1.84
CA ASP A 49 2.56 32.83 -1.06
C ASP A 49 1.50 32.06 -1.84
N VAL A 50 1.37 32.34 -3.14
CA VAL A 50 0.44 31.64 -4.03
C VAL A 50 0.93 30.21 -4.29
N LEU A 51 2.22 30.04 -4.59
CA LEU A 51 2.82 28.71 -4.79
C LEU A 51 2.69 27.84 -3.54
N ALA A 52 2.97 28.39 -2.35
CA ALA A 52 2.82 27.68 -1.08
C ALA A 52 1.37 27.21 -0.84
N LYS A 53 0.38 28.08 -1.11
CA LYS A 53 -1.04 27.71 -0.98
C LYS A 53 -1.45 26.60 -1.96
N ARG A 54 -0.95 26.63 -3.19
CA ARG A 54 -1.22 25.59 -4.20
C ARG A 54 -0.53 24.28 -3.84
N ALA A 55 0.71 24.34 -3.39
CA ALA A 55 1.46 23.18 -2.91
C ALA A 55 0.80 22.53 -1.68
N ALA A 56 0.23 23.32 -0.75
CA ALA A 56 -0.50 22.76 0.39
C ALA A 56 -1.71 21.92 -0.03
N ARG A 57 -2.43 22.33 -1.09
CA ARG A 57 -3.53 21.52 -1.66
C ARG A 57 -3.02 20.24 -2.29
N LEU A 58 -1.90 20.31 -3.02
CA LEU A 58 -1.24 19.13 -3.58
C LEU A 58 -0.81 18.15 -2.48
N GLN A 59 -0.19 18.67 -1.41
CA GLN A 59 0.24 17.88 -0.25
C GLN A 59 -0.92 17.16 0.44
N ALA A 60 -2.10 17.78 0.50
CA ALA A 60 -3.28 17.13 1.07
C ALA A 60 -3.70 15.88 0.27
N VAL A 61 -3.69 15.97 -1.06
CA VAL A 61 -3.99 14.83 -1.95
C VAL A 61 -2.89 13.77 -1.87
N ASP A 62 -1.63 14.18 -1.83
CA ASP A 62 -0.48 13.29 -1.67
C ASP A 62 -0.55 12.49 -0.35
N ALA A 63 -0.88 13.16 0.75
CA ALA A 63 -1.04 12.51 2.05
C ALA A 63 -2.19 11.50 2.05
N GLU A 64 -3.31 11.82 1.39
CA GLU A 64 -4.43 10.88 1.25
C GLU A 64 -4.04 9.67 0.40
N LEU A 65 -3.35 9.89 -0.72
CA LEU A 65 -2.86 8.81 -1.57
C LEU A 65 -1.93 7.87 -0.80
N ALA A 66 -0.98 8.43 -0.05
CA ALA A 66 -0.04 7.67 0.76
C ALA A 66 -0.75 6.81 1.83
N GLU A 67 -1.86 7.29 2.39
CA GLU A 67 -2.66 6.54 3.34
C GLU A 67 -3.38 5.36 2.67
N VAL A 68 -4.01 5.57 1.52
CA VAL A 68 -4.66 4.51 0.73
C VAL A 68 -3.64 3.44 0.31
N GLU A 69 -2.45 3.86 -0.13
CA GLU A 69 -1.36 2.92 -0.46
C GLU A 69 -0.84 2.15 0.75
N ARG A 70 -0.86 2.76 1.94
CA ARG A 70 -0.55 2.06 3.19
C ARG A 70 -1.59 0.99 3.49
N GLN A 71 -2.87 1.30 3.33
CA GLN A 71 -3.97 0.34 3.54
C GLN A 71 -3.84 -0.87 2.61
N LEU A 72 -3.65 -0.65 1.31
CA LEU A 72 -3.45 -1.74 0.34
C LEU A 72 -2.23 -2.61 0.69
N ARG A 73 -1.12 -1.99 1.12
CA ARG A 73 0.08 -2.75 1.56
C ARG A 73 -0.17 -3.59 2.80
N LEU A 74 -0.96 -3.09 3.76
CA LEU A 74 -1.32 -3.84 4.96
C LEU A 74 -2.24 -5.02 4.64
N GLU A 75 -3.21 -4.82 3.75
CA GLU A 75 -4.06 -5.91 3.23
C GLU A 75 -3.22 -6.98 2.52
N ASP A 76 -2.27 -6.57 1.67
CA ASP A 76 -1.34 -7.48 1.01
C ASP A 76 -0.45 -8.23 2.00
N ALA A 77 0.07 -7.56 3.02
CA ALA A 77 0.92 -8.17 4.04
C ALA A 77 0.14 -9.17 4.94
N GLY A 78 -1.16 -8.91 5.15
CA GLY A 78 -2.02 -9.69 6.04
C GLY A 78 -2.38 -11.09 5.54
N ALA A 79 -2.44 -11.32 4.22
CA ALA A 79 -2.84 -12.61 3.65
C ALA A 79 -1.76 -13.18 2.71
N ALA A 80 -1.23 -14.36 3.03
CA ALA A 80 -0.48 -15.19 2.07
C ALA A 80 -1.40 -16.12 1.27
N GLY A 81 -2.57 -16.44 1.81
CA GLY A 81 -3.51 -17.36 1.20
C GLY A 81 -4.47 -17.96 2.21
N GLU A 82 -5.24 -18.93 1.75
CA GLU A 82 -6.13 -19.75 2.56
C GLU A 82 -5.52 -21.14 2.78
N CYS A 83 -5.72 -21.69 3.96
CA CYS A 83 -5.31 -23.06 4.28
C CYS A 83 -6.02 -24.06 3.35
N PRO A 84 -5.33 -24.99 2.68
CA PRO A 84 -5.96 -25.97 1.79
C PRO A 84 -6.87 -26.97 2.51
N SER A 85 -6.69 -27.15 3.83
CA SER A 85 -7.48 -28.09 4.63
C SER A 85 -8.74 -27.46 5.23
N CYS A 86 -8.66 -26.24 5.80
CA CYS A 86 -9.78 -25.63 6.52
C CYS A 86 -10.21 -24.26 5.98
N ARG A 87 -9.52 -23.73 4.95
CA ARG A 87 -9.76 -22.41 4.33
C ARG A 87 -9.59 -21.20 5.26
N ALA A 88 -8.98 -21.37 6.43
CA ALA A 88 -8.61 -20.23 7.27
C ALA A 88 -7.52 -19.39 6.58
N LEU A 89 -7.65 -18.06 6.63
CA LEU A 89 -6.60 -17.16 6.18
C LEU A 89 -5.33 -17.34 7.02
N HIS A 90 -4.18 -17.30 6.35
CA HIS A 90 -2.88 -17.32 7.01
C HIS A 90 -2.00 -16.16 6.56
N SER A 91 -1.17 -15.67 7.48
CA SER A 91 -0.20 -14.61 7.23
C SER A 91 0.95 -15.10 6.36
N ARG A 92 1.68 -14.16 5.75
CA ARG A 92 2.92 -14.46 5.02
C ARG A 92 3.95 -15.07 5.96
N GLY A 93 4.53 -16.20 5.57
CA GLY A 93 5.52 -16.94 6.36
C GLY A 93 4.95 -17.90 7.41
N ALA A 94 3.63 -18.06 7.50
CA ALA A 94 3.02 -19.07 8.37
C ALA A 94 3.44 -20.48 7.91
N VAL A 95 4.23 -21.19 8.72
CA VAL A 95 4.62 -22.58 8.45
C VAL A 95 3.45 -23.54 8.70
N PHE A 96 2.59 -23.22 9.67
CA PHE A 96 1.40 -24.00 10.05
C PHE A 96 0.16 -23.12 10.11
N CYS A 97 -1.00 -23.70 9.81
CA CYS A 97 -2.30 -23.08 9.96
C CYS A 97 -2.64 -22.91 11.43
N TRP A 98 -2.96 -21.69 11.85
CA TRP A 98 -3.34 -21.39 13.24
C TRP A 98 -4.63 -22.08 13.68
N SER A 99 -5.53 -22.40 12.73
CA SER A 99 -6.86 -22.94 13.01
C SER A 99 -6.92 -24.47 13.02
N CYS A 100 -6.24 -25.14 12.08
CA CYS A 100 -6.29 -26.61 11.98
C CYS A 100 -4.93 -27.31 12.06
N GLY A 101 -3.82 -26.57 12.22
CA GLY A 101 -2.47 -27.13 12.32
C GLY A 101 -1.86 -27.65 11.02
N THR A 102 -2.58 -27.60 9.89
CA THR A 102 -2.03 -28.00 8.56
C THR A 102 -0.77 -27.24 8.23
N GLN A 103 0.25 -27.92 7.71
CA GLN A 103 1.47 -27.29 7.22
C GLN A 103 1.18 -26.56 5.90
N LEU A 104 1.56 -25.28 5.80
CA LEU A 104 1.21 -24.39 4.70
C LEU A 104 2.36 -24.18 3.71
N LEU A 105 3.61 -24.18 4.20
CA LEU A 105 4.80 -24.25 3.36
C LEU A 105 5.34 -25.68 3.38
N PRO A 106 5.57 -26.32 2.21
CA PRO A 106 6.40 -27.52 2.18
C PRO A 106 7.76 -27.14 2.76
N THR A 107 8.26 -27.90 3.73
CA THR A 107 9.65 -27.79 4.17
C THR A 107 10.51 -28.04 2.94
N GLN A 108 11.10 -27.00 2.37
CA GLN A 108 12.28 -27.20 1.55
C GLN A 108 13.33 -27.72 2.51
N GLU A 109 13.65 -29.00 2.38
CA GLU A 109 14.86 -29.55 2.97
C GLU A 109 16.00 -28.61 2.60
N ALA A 110 16.55 -27.92 3.58
CA ALA A 110 17.83 -27.26 3.42
C ALA A 110 18.78 -28.38 2.98
N GLY A 111 19.10 -28.39 1.69
CA GLY A 111 20.09 -29.28 1.10
C GLY A 111 21.45 -29.02 1.73
N GLY A 112 21.65 -29.57 2.93
CA GLY A 112 22.93 -29.73 3.55
C GLY A 112 23.71 -30.76 2.75
N GLN A 113 24.43 -30.28 1.74
CA GLN A 113 25.54 -31.02 1.14
C GLN A 113 26.52 -31.34 2.28
N PRO A 114 26.77 -32.62 2.62
CA PRO A 114 27.79 -32.95 3.60
C PRO A 114 29.18 -32.52 3.08
N PRO A 115 30.08 -32.01 3.93
CA PRO A 115 31.41 -31.61 3.49
C PRO A 115 32.18 -32.82 2.95
N ALA A 116 32.78 -32.65 1.77
CA ALA A 116 33.65 -33.66 1.16
C ALA A 116 34.86 -33.95 2.06
N PRO A 117 35.33 -35.21 2.16
CA PRO A 117 36.50 -35.55 2.96
C PRO A 117 37.78 -34.99 2.32
N ALA A 118 38.61 -34.37 3.15
CA ALA A 118 39.94 -33.90 2.77
C ALA A 118 40.89 -35.08 2.54
N ALA A 119 41.63 -35.04 1.42
CA ALA A 119 42.75 -35.91 1.09
C ALA A 119 44.02 -35.07 0.98
#